data_AF-D0LXD3-F1
#
_entry.id   AF-D0LXD3-F1
#
_cell.length_a   1.000
_cell.length_b   1.000
_cell.length_c   1.000
_cell.angle_alpha   90.00
_cell.angle_beta   90.00
_cell.angle_gamma   90.00
#
_symmetry.space_group_name_H-M   'P 1'
#
loop_
_entity.id
_entity.type
_entity.pdbx_description
1 polymer ?
#
loop_
_entity_poly.entity_id
_entity_poly.type
_entity_poly.pdbx_seq_one_letter_code
_entity_poly.pdbx_strand_id
1 'polypeptide(L)'
;MNWKASWNTYLTSSLTTPSRSLALLLALSASALPACGGDDDPPTGPDAAIDASFANVQALFTEKCSGSGCHVGFDSTPAAGLDLRPEAGCSSLLQVNALEVPEEQLLVPGKPEDSYLYCKLDADCEDLPDRAQLMPFSRDPLSGGELALVRLWIAGGADGCTLPADDTTPPSFAGAKTATGQSLQVELSWDAAADDVSRPEDIEYLVFQAEASGQQAFAEEPVLVTAAGATSAVVDGLALDTQYFFVVRARDEAGNVDENTAEVDATTLAIADNTPPTFAGASAANALGASTVEVSWSAASDDVTDAGEIVYSVYVAETTGGQNFGGAPQATATGATSTVVRGLRAGSTYFIVVRAEDGAGNQDTNTAEVQVTTEDDIFFPQDIEPVLVANCTSSNCHDNAAPREGLSLTAGNAYGNLVNQPAAQCDDGRERVDPGDATNSYIIHKLRNQNTCKGGAMPAGGPDLPDEVIATFEQWIAEGAPEN
;
A
#
# COMPACT_ATOMS: atom_id res chain seq x y z
N MET A 1 41.35 31.84 43.90
CA MET A 1 40.10 31.48 44.62
C MET A 1 39.97 29.96 44.47
N ASN A 2 40.54 29.08 45.33
CA ASN A 2 40.18 28.71 46.72
C ASN A 2 38.67 28.41 46.83
N TRP A 3 38.15 27.19 47.12
CA TRP A 3 38.51 26.08 48.05
C TRP A 3 38.11 24.69 47.47
N LYS A 4 38.91 23.61 47.58
CA LYS A 4 38.96 22.53 48.61
C LYS A 4 37.62 21.93 49.10
N ALA A 5 37.40 20.62 48.86
CA ALA A 5 37.40 19.58 49.90
C ALA A 5 37.26 18.14 49.32
N SER A 6 38.10 17.24 49.83
CA SER A 6 38.06 15.77 49.68
C SER A 6 37.24 15.13 50.82
N TRP A 7 37.36 13.80 50.95
CA TRP A 7 36.81 12.86 51.96
C TRP A 7 35.44 12.27 51.55
N ASN A 8 35.18 10.96 51.56
CA ASN A 8 35.71 9.91 52.41
C ASN A 8 35.54 8.50 51.80
N THR A 9 36.47 7.61 52.16
CA THR A 9 36.52 6.17 51.86
C THR A 9 35.69 5.36 52.88
N TYR A 10 35.51 4.06 52.60
CA TYR A 10 35.02 2.94 53.43
C TYR A 10 33.55 2.54 53.23
N LEU A 11 33.33 1.40 52.55
CA LEU A 11 32.97 0.13 53.20
C LEU A 11 32.95 -1.01 52.17
N THR A 12 33.92 -1.92 52.31
CA THR A 12 33.84 -3.28 51.79
C THR A 12 32.97 -4.11 52.73
N SER A 13 31.95 -4.78 52.21
CA SER A 13 31.33 -5.93 52.89
C SER A 13 31.03 -7.01 51.87
N SER A 14 31.93 -7.99 51.80
CA SER A 14 31.66 -9.33 51.30
C SER A 14 30.64 -10.01 52.24
N LEU A 15 29.54 -10.48 51.67
CA LEU A 15 28.69 -11.48 52.31
C LEU A 15 28.54 -12.67 51.36
N THR A 16 29.33 -13.68 51.64
CA THR A 16 29.08 -15.07 51.31
C THR A 16 27.79 -15.52 51.98
N THR A 17 26.89 -16.17 51.24
CA THR A 17 25.87 -17.06 51.82
C THR A 17 25.86 -18.39 51.08
N PRO A 18 25.75 -19.53 51.80
CA PRO A 18 25.87 -20.85 51.23
C PRO A 18 24.52 -21.42 50.76
N SER A 19 24.62 -22.28 49.76
CA SER A 19 23.66 -23.32 49.38
C SER A 19 23.00 -24.00 50.57
N ARG A 20 21.67 -24.21 50.48
CA ARG A 20 21.01 -25.41 50.99
C ARG A 20 19.62 -25.60 50.38
N SER A 21 19.53 -26.63 49.54
CA SER A 21 18.31 -27.32 49.13
C SER A 21 17.50 -27.78 50.35
N LEU A 22 16.17 -27.64 50.28
CA LEU A 22 15.24 -28.55 50.96
C LEU A 22 13.88 -28.48 50.24
N ALA A 23 13.63 -29.49 49.39
CA ALA A 23 12.30 -29.78 48.86
C ALA A 23 11.48 -30.43 49.98
N LEU A 24 10.32 -29.85 50.31
CA LEU A 24 9.36 -30.43 51.23
C LEU A 24 8.07 -30.74 50.46
N LEU A 25 7.93 -32.01 50.05
CA LEU A 25 6.67 -32.58 49.58
C LEU A 25 5.71 -32.69 50.78
N LEU A 26 4.59 -31.96 50.74
CA LEU A 26 3.43 -32.24 51.57
C LEU A 26 2.35 -32.92 50.72
N ALA A 27 2.20 -34.23 50.93
CA ALA A 27 1.06 -34.99 50.46
C ALA A 27 -0.10 -34.80 51.44
N LEU A 28 -1.19 -34.17 51.01
CA LEU A 28 -2.47 -34.23 51.72
C LEU A 28 -3.32 -35.37 51.15
N SER A 29 -3.56 -36.38 51.97
CA SER A 29 -4.48 -37.49 51.73
C SER A 29 -5.93 -37.02 51.95
N ALA A 30 -6.74 -37.05 50.89
CA ALA A 30 -8.19 -36.83 50.98
C ALA A 30 -8.88 -38.10 51.50
N SER A 31 -9.66 -37.94 52.58
CA SER A 31 -10.53 -38.97 53.15
C SER A 31 -11.93 -38.78 52.57
N ALA A 32 -12.47 -39.78 51.88
CA ALA A 32 -13.82 -39.77 51.35
C ALA A 32 -14.82 -40.36 52.36
N LEU A 33 -15.97 -39.70 52.56
CA LEU A 33 -17.26 -40.31 52.89
C LEU A 33 -18.43 -39.49 52.28
N PRO A 34 -19.59 -40.10 51.97
CA PRO A 34 -20.56 -39.58 50.97
C PRO A 34 -21.89 -39.09 51.56
N ALA A 35 -22.59 -38.20 50.84
CA ALA A 35 -24.06 -38.04 50.73
C ALA A 35 -24.37 -36.77 49.87
N CYS A 36 -24.91 -36.87 48.65
CA CYS A 36 -26.31 -37.06 48.22
C CYS A 36 -26.93 -35.77 47.61
N GLY A 37 -26.99 -35.72 46.27
CA GLY A 37 -28.18 -35.32 45.51
C GLY A 37 -28.42 -33.83 45.18
N GLY A 38 -28.26 -33.47 43.91
CA GLY A 38 -28.76 -32.25 43.29
C GLY A 38 -28.07 -32.00 41.95
N ASP A 39 -28.80 -32.19 40.86
CA ASP A 39 -28.31 -32.20 39.47
C ASP A 39 -27.81 -30.83 39.01
N ASP A 40 -26.52 -30.76 38.66
CA ASP A 40 -25.93 -29.85 37.67
C ASP A 40 -24.67 -30.56 37.14
N ASP A 41 -24.73 -31.05 35.90
CA ASP A 41 -23.62 -31.76 35.25
C ASP A 41 -22.37 -30.83 35.19
N PRO A 42 -21.23 -31.19 35.80
CA PRO A 42 -19.97 -30.54 35.48
C PRO A 42 -19.47 -31.07 34.13
N PRO A 43 -18.84 -30.23 33.28
CA PRO A 43 -18.37 -30.71 31.98
C PRO A 43 -17.29 -31.78 32.19
N THR A 44 -17.61 -33.00 31.81
CA THR A 44 -16.68 -34.13 31.77
C THR A 44 -15.84 -34.06 30.50
N GLY A 45 -14.64 -33.50 30.61
CA GLY A 45 -13.53 -33.68 29.68
C GLY A 45 -12.21 -33.66 30.48
N PRO A 46 -11.13 -34.31 30.02
CA PRO A 46 -9.85 -34.17 30.70
C PRO A 46 -9.47 -32.68 30.67
N ASP A 47 -9.01 -32.13 31.80
CA ASP A 47 -8.45 -30.77 31.90
C ASP A 47 -7.38 -30.58 30.82
N ALA A 48 -7.78 -30.10 29.65
CA ALA A 48 -6.88 -29.37 28.79
C ALA A 48 -6.65 -28.06 29.53
N ALA A 49 -5.46 -27.92 30.14
CA ALA A 49 -5.06 -26.65 30.73
C ALA A 49 -5.33 -25.55 29.70
N ILE A 50 -6.13 -24.56 30.08
CA ILE A 50 -6.42 -23.41 29.22
C ILE A 50 -5.07 -22.73 28.92
N ASP A 51 -4.71 -22.66 27.63
CA ASP A 51 -3.51 -21.96 27.17
C ASP A 51 -3.77 -20.45 27.22
N ALA A 52 -3.44 -19.85 28.36
CA ALA A 52 -3.66 -18.43 28.66
C ALA A 52 -2.55 -17.51 28.14
N SER A 53 -2.05 -17.79 26.93
CA SER A 53 -1.10 -16.92 26.23
C SER A 53 -1.78 -15.66 25.67
N PHE A 54 -1.02 -14.57 25.56
CA PHE A 54 -1.51 -13.33 24.94
C PHE A 54 -1.99 -13.57 23.50
N ALA A 55 -1.36 -14.47 22.74
CA ALA A 55 -1.80 -14.82 21.39
C ALA A 55 -3.26 -15.33 21.34
N ASN A 56 -3.66 -16.18 22.30
CA ASN A 56 -5.04 -16.69 22.38
C ASN A 56 -6.02 -15.61 22.86
N VAL A 57 -5.61 -14.76 23.80
CA VAL A 57 -6.41 -13.60 24.24
C VAL A 57 -6.59 -12.59 23.11
N GLN A 58 -5.53 -12.30 22.36
CA GLN A 58 -5.56 -11.41 21.20
C GLN A 58 -6.44 -11.97 20.09
N ALA A 59 -6.42 -13.29 19.85
CA ALA A 59 -7.33 -13.94 18.90
C ALA A 59 -8.81 -13.77 19.34
N LEU A 60 -9.10 -13.95 20.62
CA LEU A 60 -10.43 -13.74 21.20
C LEU A 60 -10.90 -12.28 21.04
N PHE A 61 -10.04 -11.31 21.38
CA PHE A 61 -10.37 -9.89 21.19
C PHE A 61 -10.55 -9.53 19.72
N THR A 62 -9.75 -10.12 18.83
CA THR A 62 -9.89 -9.93 17.39
C THR A 62 -11.25 -10.41 16.88
N GLU A 63 -11.67 -11.60 17.30
CA GLU A 63 -12.94 -12.18 16.88
C GLU A 63 -14.15 -11.43 17.46
N LYS A 64 -14.14 -11.20 18.78
CA LYS A 64 -15.34 -10.76 19.51
C LYS A 64 -15.44 -9.24 19.66
N CYS A 65 -14.32 -8.52 19.72
CA CYS A 65 -14.28 -7.12 20.12
C CYS A 65 -13.87 -6.16 18.98
N SER A 66 -12.79 -6.46 18.25
CA SER A 66 -12.28 -5.58 17.17
C SER A 66 -12.81 -5.96 15.79
N GLY A 67 -13.22 -7.21 15.54
CA GLY A 67 -13.81 -7.64 14.26
C GLY A 67 -15.14 -6.96 13.85
N SER A 68 -15.83 -6.27 14.77
CA SER A 68 -17.00 -5.42 14.49
C SER A 68 -16.67 -4.00 14.02
N GLY A 69 -15.40 -3.60 14.09
CA GLY A 69 -14.99 -2.23 13.82
C GLY A 69 -15.15 -1.24 14.99
N CYS A 70 -15.54 -1.69 16.19
CA CYS A 70 -15.68 -0.79 17.35
C CYS A 70 -14.35 -0.49 18.05
N HIS A 71 -13.44 -1.46 18.13
CA HIS A 71 -12.12 -1.33 18.76
C HIS A 71 -10.98 -1.49 17.73
N VAL A 72 -11.09 -0.80 16.59
CA VAL A 72 -10.07 -0.74 15.53
C VAL A 72 -9.73 0.72 15.24
N GLY A 73 -8.48 1.04 14.92
CA GLY A 73 -8.08 2.42 14.64
C GLY A 73 -7.08 2.59 13.48
N PHE A 74 -7.53 3.11 12.34
CA PHE A 74 -6.64 3.90 11.45
C PHE A 74 -7.34 5.14 10.85
N ASP A 75 -8.67 5.25 10.93
CA ASP A 75 -9.48 6.33 10.32
C ASP A 75 -10.74 6.72 11.14
N SER A 76 -11.01 6.03 12.26
CA SER A 76 -12.08 6.34 13.21
C SER A 76 -11.55 6.34 14.65
N THR A 77 -12.12 7.19 15.51
CA THR A 77 -11.82 7.18 16.95
C THR A 77 -12.31 5.86 17.55
N PRO A 78 -11.42 4.96 18.01
CA PRO A 78 -11.83 3.68 18.58
C PRO A 78 -12.78 3.90 19.75
N ALA A 79 -13.74 3.00 19.94
CA ALA A 79 -14.67 3.06 21.06
C ALA A 79 -13.89 3.07 22.37
N ALA A 80 -14.22 4.04 23.25
CA ALA A 80 -13.51 4.31 24.50
C ALA A 80 -11.98 4.58 24.34
N GLY A 81 -11.50 4.91 23.13
CA GLY A 81 -10.09 5.11 22.86
C GLY A 81 -9.25 3.83 22.85
N LEU A 82 -9.90 2.65 22.80
CA LEU A 82 -9.26 1.36 22.91
C LEU A 82 -9.13 0.68 21.53
N ASP A 83 -7.89 0.41 21.11
CA ASP A 83 -7.59 -0.36 19.90
C ASP A 83 -7.14 -1.78 20.28
N LEU A 84 -7.97 -2.77 19.96
CA LEU A 84 -7.73 -4.18 20.30
C LEU A 84 -7.25 -5.00 19.10
N ARG A 85 -6.71 -4.36 18.06
CA ARG A 85 -6.05 -5.08 16.98
C ARG A 85 -4.71 -5.64 17.44
N PRO A 86 -4.20 -6.73 16.81
CA PRO A 86 -2.94 -7.35 17.22
C PRO A 86 -1.78 -6.37 17.39
N GLU A 87 -1.70 -5.34 16.55
CA GLU A 87 -0.65 -4.32 16.55
C GLU A 87 -0.72 -3.29 17.70
N ALA A 88 -1.87 -3.12 18.34
CA ALA A 88 -2.10 -2.05 19.33
C ALA A 88 -2.75 -2.55 20.63
N GLY A 89 -3.15 -3.82 20.68
CA GLY A 89 -3.93 -4.40 21.78
C GLY A 89 -3.22 -4.29 23.11
N CYS A 90 -1.92 -4.56 23.14
CA CYS A 90 -1.16 -4.51 24.38
C CYS A 90 -0.95 -3.07 24.89
N SER A 91 -0.51 -2.16 24.01
CA SER A 91 -0.28 -0.75 24.34
C SER A 91 -1.57 0.00 24.67
N SER A 92 -2.72 -0.47 24.18
CA SER A 92 -4.04 0.06 24.51
C SER A 92 -4.58 -0.42 25.86
N LEU A 93 -4.01 -1.50 26.43
CA LEU A 93 -4.48 -2.10 27.68
C LEU A 93 -3.55 -1.83 28.87
N LEU A 94 -2.23 -1.98 28.69
CA LEU A 94 -1.28 -1.85 29.79
C LEU A 94 -0.96 -0.41 30.13
N GLN A 95 -0.96 -0.11 31.43
CA GLN A 95 -0.69 1.23 31.98
C GLN A 95 -1.64 2.32 31.45
N VAL A 96 -2.80 1.92 30.89
CA VAL A 96 -3.85 2.83 30.42
C VAL A 96 -5.00 2.85 31.42
N ASN A 97 -5.44 4.04 31.80
CA ASN A 97 -6.64 4.21 32.62
C ASN A 97 -7.90 4.13 31.76
N ALA A 98 -8.96 3.54 32.30
CA ALA A 98 -10.23 3.42 31.60
C ALA A 98 -10.86 4.80 31.37
N LEU A 99 -11.30 5.09 30.14
CA LEU A 99 -11.91 6.39 29.83
C LEU A 99 -13.24 6.62 30.58
N GLU A 100 -14.00 5.54 30.80
CA GLU A 100 -15.28 5.57 31.53
C GLU A 100 -15.06 5.77 33.05
N VAL A 101 -13.95 5.27 33.59
CA VAL A 101 -13.61 5.28 35.03
C VAL A 101 -12.11 5.61 35.17
N PRO A 102 -11.70 6.89 35.08
CA PRO A 102 -10.29 7.28 34.98
C PRO A 102 -9.40 6.93 36.18
N GLU A 103 -10.00 6.58 37.31
CA GLU A 103 -9.34 6.10 38.52
C GLU A 103 -8.94 4.61 38.46
N GLU A 104 -9.46 3.85 37.49
CA GLU A 104 -9.18 2.43 37.29
C GLU A 104 -8.32 2.20 36.05
N GLN A 105 -7.45 1.18 36.13
CA GLN A 105 -6.66 0.74 34.98
C GLN A 105 -7.43 -0.28 34.15
N LEU A 106 -7.30 -0.21 32.83
CA LEU A 106 -7.90 -1.19 31.92
C LEU A 106 -7.39 -2.60 32.24
N LEU A 107 -6.09 -2.74 32.46
CA LEU A 107 -5.44 -4.01 32.77
C LEU A 107 -4.43 -3.84 33.91
N VAL A 108 -4.61 -4.62 34.98
CA VAL A 108 -3.69 -4.73 36.12
C VAL A 108 -3.09 -6.13 36.13
N PRO A 109 -1.84 -6.31 35.66
CA PRO A 109 -1.15 -7.59 35.69
C PRO A 109 -1.19 -8.27 37.07
N GLY A 110 -1.57 -9.55 37.07
CA GLY A 110 -1.66 -10.39 38.25
C GLY A 110 -2.96 -10.24 39.05
N LYS A 111 -3.84 -9.30 38.66
CA LYS A 111 -5.05 -8.97 39.43
C LYS A 111 -6.28 -8.79 38.52
N PRO A 112 -6.95 -9.89 38.14
CA PRO A 112 -8.16 -9.84 37.32
C PRO A 112 -9.26 -8.97 37.93
N GLU A 113 -9.42 -9.01 39.25
CA GLU A 113 -10.43 -8.25 39.99
C GLU A 113 -10.17 -6.73 40.01
N ASP A 114 -8.91 -6.30 39.91
CA ASP A 114 -8.54 -4.88 39.86
C ASP A 114 -8.49 -4.36 38.40
N SER A 115 -8.79 -5.21 37.40
CA SER A 115 -8.70 -4.89 35.98
C SER A 115 -10.08 -4.54 35.39
N TYR A 116 -10.28 -3.27 35.02
CA TYR A 116 -11.57 -2.80 34.47
C TYR A 116 -12.00 -3.58 33.21
N LEU A 117 -11.04 -4.01 32.38
CA LEU A 117 -11.30 -4.85 31.20
C LEU A 117 -12.03 -6.14 31.58
N TYR A 118 -11.60 -6.84 32.63
CA TYR A 118 -12.21 -8.11 33.02
C TYR A 118 -13.62 -7.88 33.56
N CYS A 119 -13.79 -6.85 34.38
CA CYS A 119 -15.10 -6.44 34.90
C CYS A 119 -16.09 -6.10 33.76
N LYS A 120 -15.62 -5.50 32.66
CA LYS A 120 -16.45 -5.23 31.47
C LYS A 120 -16.84 -6.48 30.68
N LEU A 121 -16.12 -7.58 30.82
CA LEU A 121 -16.41 -8.85 30.13
C LEU A 121 -17.29 -9.77 30.97
N ASP A 122 -17.15 -9.73 32.30
CA ASP A 122 -17.87 -10.58 33.23
C ASP A 122 -19.21 -9.95 33.65
N ALA A 123 -20.31 -10.62 33.31
CA ALA A 123 -21.66 -10.17 33.66
C ALA A 123 -21.94 -10.18 35.17
N ASP A 124 -21.13 -10.92 35.94
CA ASP A 124 -21.25 -11.01 37.39
C ASP A 124 -20.41 -9.95 38.12
N CYS A 125 -19.73 -9.04 37.41
CA CYS A 125 -18.96 -7.98 38.05
C CYS A 125 -19.88 -6.98 38.77
N GLU A 126 -19.78 -6.94 40.11
CA GLU A 126 -20.58 -6.03 40.95
C GLU A 126 -20.07 -4.58 40.95
N ASP A 127 -18.83 -4.36 40.47
CA ASP A 127 -18.13 -3.07 40.52
C ASP A 127 -18.31 -2.21 39.26
N LEU A 128 -19.10 -2.66 38.28
CA LEU A 128 -19.40 -1.85 37.09
C LEU A 128 -20.25 -0.63 37.45
N PRO A 129 -19.89 0.58 36.99
CA PRO A 129 -20.76 1.74 37.10
C PRO A 129 -22.14 1.46 36.49
N ASP A 130 -23.22 1.97 37.09
CA ASP A 130 -24.63 1.76 36.65
C ASP A 130 -24.92 2.09 35.17
N ARG A 131 -23.99 2.78 34.48
CA ARG A 131 -24.09 3.15 33.05
C ARG A 131 -23.08 2.45 32.14
N ALA A 132 -22.16 1.67 32.69
CA ALA A 132 -21.16 0.94 31.90
C ALA A 132 -21.84 -0.25 31.21
N GLN A 133 -21.75 -0.30 29.88
CA GLN A 133 -22.23 -1.44 29.11
C GLN A 133 -21.21 -2.59 29.18
N LEU A 134 -21.71 -3.83 29.33
CA LEU A 134 -20.90 -5.04 29.19
C LEU A 134 -20.39 -5.19 27.74
N MET A 135 -19.22 -5.80 27.61
CA MET A 135 -18.59 -6.14 26.36
C MET A 135 -18.61 -7.67 26.16
N PRO A 136 -18.81 -8.15 24.92
CA PRO A 136 -18.89 -7.37 23.68
C PRO A 136 -20.29 -6.77 23.47
N PHE A 137 -20.36 -5.47 23.16
CA PHE A 137 -21.63 -4.75 23.04
C PHE A 137 -22.48 -5.26 21.88
N SER A 138 -23.79 -5.46 22.12
CA SER A 138 -24.77 -5.94 21.12
C SER A 138 -24.41 -7.29 20.47
N ARG A 139 -23.62 -8.12 21.16
CA ARG A 139 -23.25 -9.49 20.76
C ARG A 139 -23.47 -10.45 21.93
N ASP A 140 -23.32 -11.74 21.66
CA ASP A 140 -23.36 -12.76 22.69
C ASP A 140 -22.20 -12.54 23.68
N PRO A 141 -22.45 -12.66 25.01
CA PRO A 141 -21.40 -12.61 26.02
C PRO A 141 -20.33 -13.69 25.79
N LEU A 142 -19.13 -13.45 26.30
CA LEU A 142 -18.09 -14.48 26.34
C LEU A 142 -18.60 -15.70 27.12
N SER A 143 -18.30 -16.89 26.61
CA SER A 143 -18.53 -18.14 27.30
C SER A 143 -17.65 -18.24 28.55
N GLY A 144 -18.02 -19.13 29.49
CA GLY A 144 -17.23 -19.35 30.71
C GLY A 144 -15.77 -19.76 30.43
N GLY A 145 -15.51 -20.45 29.31
CA GLY A 145 -14.15 -20.80 28.88
C GLY A 145 -13.36 -19.60 28.36
N GLU A 146 -13.99 -18.71 27.59
CA GLU A 146 -13.38 -17.47 27.09
C GLU A 146 -13.13 -16.47 28.23
N LEU A 147 -14.05 -16.35 29.19
CA LEU A 147 -13.83 -15.57 30.42
C LEU A 147 -12.68 -16.14 31.25
N ALA A 148 -12.62 -17.46 31.40
CA ALA A 148 -11.52 -18.13 32.12
C ALA A 148 -10.17 -17.90 31.42
N LEU A 149 -10.13 -17.89 30.08
CA LEU A 149 -8.92 -17.57 29.31
C LEU A 149 -8.39 -16.18 29.66
N VAL A 150 -9.23 -15.14 29.58
CA VAL A 150 -8.83 -13.76 29.91
C VAL A 150 -8.42 -13.66 31.37
N ARG A 151 -9.21 -14.24 32.29
CA ARG A 151 -8.91 -14.22 33.73
C ARG A 151 -7.57 -14.85 34.05
N LEU A 152 -7.28 -16.03 33.49
CA LEU A 152 -6.04 -16.76 33.73
C LEU A 152 -4.84 -16.02 33.16
N TRP A 153 -4.99 -15.38 31.99
CA TRP A 153 -3.94 -14.55 31.40
C TRP A 153 -3.61 -13.35 32.30
N ILE A 154 -4.62 -12.60 32.75
CA ILE A 154 -4.41 -11.48 33.68
C ILE A 154 -3.78 -11.97 34.99
N ALA A 155 -4.31 -13.04 35.58
CA ALA A 155 -3.77 -13.63 36.82
C ALA A 155 -2.33 -14.12 36.67
N GLY A 156 -1.95 -14.58 35.46
CA GLY A 156 -0.60 -14.97 35.08
C GLY A 156 0.36 -13.78 34.89
N GLY A 157 -0.09 -12.55 35.14
CA GLY A 157 0.72 -11.34 34.96
C GLY A 157 0.58 -10.71 33.58
N ALA A 158 -0.44 -11.07 32.81
CA ALA A 158 -0.62 -10.64 31.42
C ALA A 158 0.59 -10.98 30.53
N ASP A 159 1.20 -12.14 30.76
CA ASP A 159 2.41 -12.59 30.06
C ASP A 159 2.25 -12.57 28.53
N GLY A 160 3.30 -12.14 27.83
CA GLY A 160 3.31 -11.91 26.38
C GLY A 160 2.65 -10.60 25.90
N CYS A 161 2.14 -9.77 26.81
CA CYS A 161 1.79 -8.38 26.54
C CYS A 161 2.85 -7.49 27.19
N THR A 162 3.82 -7.06 26.39
CA THR A 162 4.91 -6.17 26.80
C THR A 162 4.75 -4.84 26.06
N LEU A 163 4.93 -3.72 26.77
CA LEU A 163 4.99 -2.41 26.11
C LEU A 163 6.31 -2.29 25.35
N PRO A 164 6.35 -1.66 24.16
CA PRO A 164 7.59 -1.48 23.42
C PRO A 164 8.72 -0.86 24.26
N ALA A 165 8.41 0.06 25.17
CA ALA A 165 9.42 0.68 26.04
C ALA A 165 9.99 -0.23 27.14
N ASP A 166 9.32 -1.33 27.47
CA ASP A 166 9.73 -2.29 28.50
C ASP A 166 10.40 -3.53 27.91
N ASP A 167 10.53 -3.59 26.58
CA ASP A 167 11.18 -4.70 25.89
C ASP A 167 12.69 -4.71 26.14
N THR A 168 13.25 -5.92 26.24
CA THR A 168 14.67 -6.18 26.49
C THR A 168 15.29 -7.15 25.48
N THR A 169 14.49 -7.67 24.56
CA THR A 169 14.95 -8.57 23.52
C THR A 169 15.36 -7.73 22.31
N PRO A 170 16.58 -7.88 21.78
CA PRO A 170 16.94 -7.21 20.53
C PRO A 170 16.32 -7.87 19.30
N PRO A 171 16.13 -7.12 18.20
CA PRO A 171 15.65 -7.68 16.95
C PRO A 171 16.49 -8.83 16.39
N SER A 172 15.82 -9.76 15.70
CA SER A 172 16.45 -10.77 14.85
C SER A 172 16.57 -10.25 13.41
N PHE A 173 17.81 -10.07 12.96
CA PHE A 173 18.11 -9.49 11.65
C PHE A 173 19.27 -10.19 10.96
N ALA A 174 19.14 -10.43 9.65
CA ALA A 174 20.16 -11.11 8.85
C ALA A 174 21.30 -10.18 8.40
N GLY A 175 21.09 -8.87 8.42
CA GLY A 175 22.06 -7.87 7.96
C GLY A 175 21.81 -7.34 6.56
N ALA A 176 22.71 -6.48 6.12
CA ALA A 176 22.75 -6.04 4.74
C ALA A 176 22.93 -7.22 3.78
N LYS A 177 22.20 -7.18 2.68
CA LYS A 177 22.20 -8.21 1.63
C LYS A 177 23.04 -7.79 0.43
N THR A 178 22.96 -6.51 0.06
CA THR A 178 23.72 -5.94 -1.05
C THR A 178 24.35 -4.62 -0.66
N ALA A 179 25.47 -4.32 -1.30
CA ALA A 179 26.08 -3.00 -1.34
C ALA A 179 26.48 -2.70 -2.78
N THR A 180 26.08 -1.53 -3.29
CA THR A 180 26.36 -1.09 -4.66
C THR A 180 27.04 0.27 -4.61
N GLY A 181 28.29 0.31 -5.06
CA GLY A 181 29.07 1.55 -5.09
C GLY A 181 28.68 2.44 -6.26
N GLN A 182 28.48 3.71 -5.97
CA GLN A 182 28.19 4.76 -6.95
C GLN A 182 29.26 5.87 -6.84
N SER A 183 29.03 7.01 -7.47
CA SER A 183 29.88 8.19 -7.32
C SER A 183 29.67 8.81 -5.93
N LEU A 184 30.71 8.82 -5.09
CA LEU A 184 30.68 9.41 -3.73
C LEU A 184 29.66 8.79 -2.76
N GLN A 185 29.00 7.69 -3.11
CA GLN A 185 27.99 7.06 -2.25
C GLN A 185 27.94 5.54 -2.45
N VAL A 186 27.33 4.85 -1.49
CA VAL A 186 27.02 3.42 -1.57
C VAL A 186 25.55 3.21 -1.22
N GLU A 187 24.83 2.49 -2.05
CA GLU A 187 23.46 2.03 -1.78
C GLU A 187 23.48 0.64 -1.14
N LEU A 188 22.72 0.47 -0.06
CA LEU A 188 22.57 -0.75 0.72
C LEU A 188 21.13 -1.24 0.67
N SER A 189 20.92 -2.57 0.62
CA SER A 189 19.59 -3.17 0.75
C SER A 189 19.59 -4.39 1.66
N TRP A 190 18.45 -4.67 2.32
CA TRP A 190 18.25 -5.81 3.21
C TRP A 190 16.78 -6.27 3.25
N ASP A 191 16.57 -7.46 3.82
CA ASP A 191 15.23 -7.95 4.16
C ASP A 191 14.85 -7.43 5.56
N ALA A 192 13.57 -7.18 5.85
CA ALA A 192 13.16 -6.59 7.13
C ALA A 192 13.54 -7.48 8.34
N ALA A 193 13.95 -6.85 9.45
CA ALA A 193 14.14 -7.50 10.74
C ALA A 193 12.79 -7.93 11.35
N ALA A 194 12.86 -8.90 12.25
CA ALA A 194 11.73 -9.35 13.05
C ALA A 194 12.07 -9.27 14.53
N ASP A 195 11.08 -9.05 15.36
CA ASP A 195 11.23 -8.90 16.80
C ASP A 195 10.01 -9.52 17.52
N ASP A 196 10.10 -9.79 18.82
CA ASP A 196 9.00 -10.37 19.61
C ASP A 196 7.99 -9.32 20.10
N VAL A 197 8.36 -8.04 20.16
CA VAL A 197 7.46 -6.93 20.55
C VAL A 197 7.32 -5.89 19.45
N SER A 198 8.43 -5.37 18.93
CA SER A 198 8.41 -4.33 17.88
C SER A 198 8.04 -4.90 16.52
N ARG A 199 7.23 -4.16 15.75
CA ARG A 199 6.86 -4.57 14.39
C ARG A 199 7.98 -4.22 13.40
N PRO A 200 8.09 -4.93 12.26
CA PRO A 200 9.10 -4.63 11.25
C PRO A 200 9.09 -3.16 10.78
N GLU A 201 7.93 -2.52 10.70
CA GLU A 201 7.77 -1.11 10.32
C GLU A 201 8.21 -0.10 11.39
N ASP A 202 8.36 -0.53 12.64
CA ASP A 202 8.76 0.31 13.79
C ASP A 202 10.25 0.15 14.13
N ILE A 203 10.94 -0.83 13.51
CA ILE A 203 12.37 -1.09 13.70
C ILE A 203 13.23 -0.15 12.85
N GLU A 204 14.21 0.49 13.48
CA GLU A 204 15.22 1.33 12.83
C GLU A 204 16.50 0.54 12.54
N TYR A 205 17.30 0.99 11.57
CA TYR A 205 18.56 0.34 11.20
C TYR A 205 19.75 1.29 11.38
N LEU A 206 20.78 0.80 12.06
CA LEU A 206 22.03 1.48 12.35
C LEU A 206 23.09 0.99 11.35
N VAL A 207 23.59 1.89 10.52
CA VAL A 207 24.62 1.58 9.52
C VAL A 207 25.99 1.95 10.06
N PHE A 208 26.90 0.97 10.07
CA PHE A 208 28.30 1.16 10.42
C PHE A 208 29.17 0.94 9.18
N GLN A 209 30.24 1.72 9.07
CA GLN A 209 31.13 1.74 7.91
C GLN A 209 32.59 1.65 8.36
N ALA A 210 33.43 1.02 7.54
CA ALA A 210 34.89 1.04 7.66
C ALA A 210 35.57 0.99 6.28
N GLU A 211 36.83 1.42 6.19
CA GLU A 211 37.68 1.28 4.99
C GLU A 211 38.51 -0.03 4.99
N ALA A 212 38.33 -0.84 6.03
CA ALA A 212 38.96 -2.15 6.14
C ALA A 212 37.97 -3.15 6.75
N SER A 213 37.97 -4.37 6.21
CA SER A 213 37.10 -5.46 6.67
C SER A 213 37.24 -5.72 8.18
N GLY A 214 36.11 -5.85 8.85
CA GLY A 214 35.99 -6.12 10.28
C GLY A 214 36.46 -5.00 11.20
N GLN A 215 36.49 -3.75 10.72
CA GLN A 215 36.88 -2.56 11.50
C GLN A 215 35.73 -1.60 11.81
N GLN A 216 34.47 -2.03 11.65
CA GLN A 216 33.31 -1.23 12.03
C GLN A 216 33.27 -1.03 13.55
N ALA A 217 33.21 0.23 13.98
CA ALA A 217 33.24 0.59 15.39
C ALA A 217 31.83 0.61 16.00
N PHE A 218 31.30 -0.56 16.37
CA PHE A 218 29.93 -0.70 16.90
C PHE A 218 29.66 0.01 18.25
N ALA A 219 30.71 0.48 18.93
CA ALA A 219 30.61 1.24 20.17
C ALA A 219 30.57 2.76 19.95
N GLU A 220 30.78 3.22 18.72
CA GLU A 220 30.69 4.62 18.33
C GLU A 220 29.33 4.88 17.66
N GLU A 221 29.01 6.16 17.43
CA GLU A 221 27.79 6.51 16.69
C GLU A 221 27.82 5.92 15.27
N PRO A 222 26.70 5.35 14.78
CA PRO A 222 26.60 4.86 13.41
C PRO A 222 26.75 6.02 12.42
N VAL A 223 27.19 5.72 11.20
CA VAL A 223 27.28 6.73 10.14
C VAL A 223 25.91 7.18 9.64
N LEU A 224 24.89 6.34 9.82
CA LEU A 224 23.51 6.60 9.46
C LEU A 224 22.56 5.81 10.37
N VAL A 225 21.45 6.44 10.74
CA VAL A 225 20.27 5.78 11.32
C VAL A 225 19.12 5.98 10.34
N THR A 226 18.48 4.90 9.91
CA THR A 226 17.37 4.98 8.95
C THR A 226 16.07 5.42 9.63
N ALA A 227 15.08 5.83 8.83
CA ALA A 227 13.70 5.82 9.31
C ALA A 227 13.26 4.38 9.65
N ALA A 228 12.30 4.26 10.56
CA ALA A 228 11.70 2.98 10.93
C ALA A 228 11.09 2.28 9.69
N GLY A 229 11.26 0.97 9.61
CA GLY A 229 10.74 0.13 8.52
C GLY A 229 11.49 0.21 7.19
N ALA A 230 12.59 0.98 7.11
CA ALA A 230 13.39 1.05 5.89
C ALA A 230 14.06 -0.29 5.55
N THR A 231 14.02 -0.70 4.29
CA THR A 231 14.71 -1.91 3.77
C THR A 231 15.90 -1.58 2.87
N SER A 232 16.28 -0.30 2.81
CA SER A 232 17.43 0.21 2.08
C SER A 232 17.93 1.51 2.68
N ALA A 233 19.17 1.86 2.37
CA ALA A 233 19.76 3.14 2.73
C ALA A 233 20.84 3.55 1.72
N VAL A 234 21.09 4.85 1.63
CA VAL A 234 22.22 5.40 0.87
C VAL A 234 23.18 6.06 1.86
N VAL A 235 24.46 5.69 1.76
CA VAL A 235 25.54 6.31 2.53
C VAL A 235 26.33 7.23 1.60
N ASP A 236 26.18 8.54 1.80
CA ASP A 236 26.76 9.58 0.96
C ASP A 236 28.10 10.10 1.51
N GLY A 237 28.77 10.96 0.74
CA GLY A 237 29.96 11.70 1.18
C GLY A 237 31.24 10.85 1.25
N LEU A 238 31.25 9.73 0.53
CA LEU A 238 32.37 8.78 0.46
C LEU A 238 33.45 9.27 -0.52
N ALA A 239 34.69 8.83 -0.31
CA ALA A 239 35.78 9.11 -1.23
C ALA A 239 35.67 8.23 -2.48
N LEU A 240 36.03 8.76 -3.64
CA LEU A 240 36.09 8.01 -4.91
C LEU A 240 37.16 6.91 -4.87
N ASP A 241 37.01 5.91 -5.73
CA ASP A 241 37.93 4.77 -5.88
C ASP A 241 38.28 4.07 -4.55
N THR A 242 37.38 4.14 -3.57
CA THR A 242 37.63 3.65 -2.21
C THR A 242 36.69 2.48 -1.91
N GLN A 243 37.26 1.37 -1.42
CA GLN A 243 36.49 0.24 -0.94
C GLN A 243 36.02 0.50 0.49
N TYR A 244 34.72 0.30 0.72
CA TYR A 244 34.08 0.41 2.03
C TYR A 244 33.40 -0.89 2.41
N PHE A 245 33.37 -1.14 3.72
CA PHE A 245 32.77 -2.31 4.34
C PHE A 245 31.68 -1.86 5.29
N PHE A 246 30.48 -2.41 5.14
CA PHE A 246 29.29 -2.02 5.88
C PHE A 246 28.73 -3.17 6.70
N VAL A 247 28.26 -2.85 7.90
CA VAL A 247 27.45 -3.73 8.74
C VAL A 247 26.23 -2.94 9.16
N VAL A 248 25.06 -3.55 9.04
CA VAL A 248 23.78 -2.96 9.46
C VAL A 248 23.25 -3.74 10.65
N ARG A 249 22.82 -3.02 11.68
CA ARG A 249 22.20 -3.58 12.90
C ARG A 249 20.79 -3.04 13.05
N ALA A 250 19.86 -3.88 13.48
CA ALA A 250 18.50 -3.49 13.79
C ALA A 250 18.40 -3.00 15.24
N ARG A 251 17.56 -1.98 15.46
CA ARG A 251 17.22 -1.42 16.77
C ARG A 251 15.70 -1.29 16.89
N ASP A 252 15.15 -1.85 17.95
CA ASP A 252 13.71 -1.76 18.26
C ASP A 252 13.33 -0.40 18.88
N GLU A 253 12.06 -0.25 19.24
CA GLU A 253 11.53 0.96 19.91
C GLU A 253 12.02 1.14 21.35
N ALA A 254 12.44 0.06 22.01
CA ALA A 254 13.02 0.06 23.36
C ALA A 254 14.48 0.54 23.37
N GLY A 255 15.13 0.52 22.21
CA GLY A 255 16.54 0.81 22.02
C GLY A 255 17.45 -0.42 22.14
N ASN A 256 16.91 -1.65 22.18
CA ASN A 256 17.75 -2.85 22.11
C ASN A 256 18.28 -2.99 20.68
N VAL A 257 19.58 -3.27 20.57
CA VAL A 257 20.29 -3.38 19.29
C VAL A 257 20.81 -4.80 19.13
N ASP A 258 20.64 -5.37 17.95
CA ASP A 258 21.21 -6.68 17.64
C ASP A 258 22.76 -6.69 17.72
N GLU A 259 23.34 -7.89 17.70
CA GLU A 259 24.80 -8.07 17.67
C GLU A 259 25.32 -8.43 16.27
N ASN A 260 24.63 -8.00 15.20
CA ASN A 260 24.95 -8.43 13.85
C ASN A 260 26.35 -7.99 13.41
N THR A 261 27.02 -8.87 12.67
CA THR A 261 28.36 -8.69 12.11
C THR A 261 28.44 -9.12 10.65
N ALA A 262 27.29 -9.36 9.99
CA ALA A 262 27.25 -9.66 8.57
C ALA A 262 27.74 -8.45 7.78
N GLU A 263 28.88 -8.61 7.12
CA GLU A 263 29.57 -7.57 6.38
C GLU A 263 29.26 -7.68 4.89
N VAL A 264 28.93 -6.54 4.27
CA VAL A 264 28.89 -6.36 2.81
C VAL A 264 29.92 -5.30 2.44
N ASP A 265 30.43 -5.35 1.22
CA ASP A 265 31.40 -4.38 0.73
C ASP A 265 31.04 -3.85 -0.66
N ALA A 266 31.48 -2.62 -0.92
CA ALA A 266 31.37 -1.99 -2.22
C ALA A 266 32.55 -1.02 -2.43
N THR A 267 32.93 -0.84 -3.69
CA THR A 267 33.91 0.16 -4.09
C THR A 267 33.18 1.28 -4.82
N THR A 268 33.29 2.50 -4.30
CA THR A 268 32.79 3.70 -4.98
C THR A 268 33.50 3.88 -6.32
N LEU A 269 32.86 4.55 -7.26
CA LEU A 269 33.44 4.81 -8.57
C LEU A 269 34.71 5.66 -8.52
N ALA A 270 35.60 5.47 -9.49
CA ALA A 270 36.90 6.15 -9.52
C ALA A 270 36.84 7.64 -9.87
N ILE A 271 35.73 8.08 -10.49
CA ILE A 271 35.43 9.46 -10.83
C ILE A 271 34.05 9.82 -10.29
N ALA A 272 33.89 11.04 -9.77
CA ALA A 272 32.57 11.54 -9.45
C ALA A 272 31.84 11.77 -10.77
N ASP A 273 30.72 11.09 -10.94
CA ASP A 273 29.89 11.25 -12.11
C ASP A 273 29.21 12.62 -12.05
N ASN A 274 29.67 13.52 -12.92
CA ASN A 274 29.11 14.87 -13.10
C ASN A 274 28.77 15.09 -14.58
N THR A 275 28.69 14.02 -15.37
CA THR A 275 28.48 14.09 -16.80
C THR A 275 27.05 13.68 -17.06
N PRO A 276 26.15 14.59 -17.49
CA PRO A 276 24.82 14.19 -17.89
C PRO A 276 24.83 13.18 -19.04
N PRO A 277 23.79 12.32 -19.14
CA PRO A 277 23.62 11.42 -20.28
C PRO A 277 23.70 12.14 -21.62
N THR A 278 24.29 11.45 -22.59
CA THR A 278 24.17 11.83 -24.00
C THR A 278 22.85 11.28 -24.56
N PHE A 279 21.91 12.16 -24.83
CA PHE A 279 20.56 11.80 -25.31
C PHE A 279 20.12 12.65 -26.50
N ALA A 280 19.52 12.01 -27.50
CA ALA A 280 19.03 12.69 -28.71
C ALA A 280 17.70 13.42 -28.51
N GLY A 281 16.93 13.07 -27.47
CA GLY A 281 15.59 13.61 -27.22
C GLY A 281 14.48 12.71 -27.74
N ALA A 282 13.24 13.19 -27.65
CA ALA A 282 12.10 12.54 -28.27
C ALA A 282 12.31 12.45 -29.80
N SER A 283 12.02 11.27 -30.37
CA SER A 283 12.12 11.04 -31.81
C SER A 283 10.76 11.05 -32.52
N ALA A 284 9.69 10.74 -31.79
CA ALA A 284 8.32 10.80 -32.31
C ALA A 284 7.29 11.03 -31.20
N ALA A 285 6.15 11.58 -31.59
CA ALA A 285 4.93 11.63 -30.80
C ALA A 285 3.73 11.32 -31.70
N ASN A 286 2.87 10.40 -31.26
CA ASN A 286 1.70 9.94 -31.99
C ASN A 286 0.45 10.14 -31.13
N ALA A 287 -0.56 10.83 -31.66
CA ALA A 287 -1.86 10.88 -31.01
C ALA A 287 -2.47 9.47 -31.02
N LEU A 288 -2.99 9.05 -29.86
CA LEU A 288 -3.72 7.79 -29.70
C LEU A 288 -5.24 8.02 -29.54
N GLY A 289 -5.67 9.29 -29.59
CA GLY A 289 -7.04 9.72 -29.39
C GLY A 289 -7.10 11.18 -28.96
N ALA A 290 -8.27 11.61 -28.48
CA ALA A 290 -8.53 13.00 -28.12
C ALA A 290 -7.78 13.50 -26.87
N SER A 291 -7.37 12.60 -25.97
CA SER A 291 -6.74 12.98 -24.69
C SER A 291 -5.43 12.27 -24.38
N THR A 292 -4.88 11.54 -25.35
CA THR A 292 -3.71 10.68 -25.14
C THR A 292 -2.73 10.72 -26.31
N VAL A 293 -1.44 10.74 -25.99
CA VAL A 293 -0.33 10.72 -26.93
C VAL A 293 0.70 9.70 -26.46
N GLU A 294 1.22 8.89 -27.37
CA GLU A 294 2.43 8.10 -27.15
C GLU A 294 3.66 8.89 -27.63
N VAL A 295 4.70 8.95 -26.81
CA VAL A 295 5.97 9.59 -27.11
C VAL A 295 7.07 8.55 -27.04
N SER A 296 7.98 8.54 -28.02
CA SER A 296 9.06 7.56 -28.11
C SER A 296 10.42 8.18 -28.41
N TRP A 297 11.49 7.51 -28.00
CA TRP A 297 12.88 7.92 -28.19
C TRP A 297 13.83 6.72 -28.29
N SER A 298 15.05 6.96 -28.75
CA SER A 298 16.16 6.00 -28.64
C SER A 298 16.78 6.10 -27.25
N ALA A 299 17.24 4.99 -26.66
CA ALA A 299 17.91 5.03 -25.35
C ALA A 299 19.10 6.02 -25.33
N ALA A 300 19.23 6.76 -24.23
CA ALA A 300 20.42 7.55 -23.94
C ALA A 300 21.62 6.65 -23.63
N SER A 301 22.82 7.23 -23.69
CA SER A 301 24.06 6.59 -23.27
C SER A 301 24.80 7.49 -22.31
N ASP A 302 25.45 6.89 -21.32
CA ASP A 302 26.23 7.60 -20.31
C ASP A 302 27.62 6.93 -20.13
N ASP A 303 28.58 7.64 -19.52
CA ASP A 303 29.93 7.10 -19.29
C ASP A 303 30.04 6.23 -18.03
N VAL A 304 29.05 6.33 -17.13
CA VAL A 304 28.98 5.58 -15.87
C VAL A 304 27.70 4.77 -15.75
N THR A 305 26.55 5.38 -16.00
CA THR A 305 25.23 4.77 -15.81
C THR A 305 24.84 3.90 -17.00
N ASP A 306 24.49 2.64 -16.74
CA ASP A 306 24.00 1.75 -17.79
C ASP A 306 22.69 2.29 -18.40
N ALA A 307 22.51 2.12 -19.71
CA ALA A 307 21.33 2.67 -20.41
C ALA A 307 19.98 2.15 -19.88
N GLY A 308 19.96 0.96 -19.27
CA GLY A 308 18.79 0.39 -18.62
C GLY A 308 18.45 1.02 -17.26
N GLU A 309 19.39 1.76 -16.68
CA GLU A 309 19.28 2.45 -15.38
C GLU A 309 18.99 3.96 -15.52
N ILE A 310 18.93 4.47 -16.76
CA ILE A 310 18.61 5.88 -17.04
C ILE A 310 17.09 6.12 -16.93
N VAL A 311 16.70 7.21 -16.25
CA VAL A 311 15.31 7.65 -16.13
C VAL A 311 15.05 8.81 -17.09
N TYR A 312 13.82 8.89 -17.62
CA TYR A 312 13.43 9.96 -18.55
C TYR A 312 12.32 10.82 -17.94
N SER A 313 12.46 12.14 -18.12
CA SER A 313 11.49 13.16 -17.70
C SER A 313 10.82 13.76 -18.92
N VAL A 314 9.49 13.67 -18.99
CA VAL A 314 8.69 14.17 -20.11
C VAL A 314 8.04 15.50 -19.73
N TYR A 315 8.26 16.51 -20.58
CA TYR A 315 7.75 17.87 -20.43
C TYR A 315 6.85 18.22 -21.61
N VAL A 316 5.62 18.67 -21.31
CA VAL A 316 4.58 18.93 -22.31
C VAL A 316 4.15 20.39 -22.22
N ALA A 317 3.96 21.05 -23.37
CA ALA A 317 3.47 22.42 -23.47
C ALA A 317 2.50 22.61 -24.64
N GLU A 318 1.57 23.57 -24.53
CA GLU A 318 0.65 23.96 -25.62
C GLU A 318 1.27 24.98 -26.59
N THR A 319 2.48 25.46 -26.29
CA THR A 319 3.23 26.42 -27.12
C THR A 319 4.66 25.94 -27.32
N THR A 320 5.19 26.11 -28.54
CA THR A 320 6.60 25.80 -28.85
C THR A 320 7.55 26.51 -27.88
N GLY A 321 8.51 25.76 -27.34
CA GLY A 321 9.47 26.23 -26.33
C GLY A 321 8.84 26.57 -24.97
N GLY A 322 7.59 26.18 -24.72
CA GLY A 322 6.85 26.48 -23.49
C GLY A 322 7.05 25.48 -22.34
N GLN A 323 7.93 24.48 -22.51
CA GLN A 323 8.14 23.44 -21.51
C GLN A 323 8.74 24.00 -20.22
N ASN A 324 8.08 23.71 -19.09
CA ASN A 324 8.57 24.12 -17.78
C ASN A 324 9.55 23.07 -17.21
N PHE A 325 10.83 23.21 -17.53
CA PHE A 325 11.88 22.31 -17.04
C PHE A 325 12.13 22.37 -15.52
N GLY A 326 11.64 23.41 -14.83
CA GLY A 326 11.70 23.50 -13.37
C GLY A 326 10.42 23.03 -12.66
N GLY A 327 9.41 22.59 -13.42
CA GLY A 327 8.18 21.99 -12.88
C GLY A 327 8.33 20.49 -12.65
N ALA A 328 7.30 19.86 -12.09
CA ALA A 328 7.23 18.41 -11.96
C ALA A 328 7.00 17.77 -13.35
N PRO A 329 7.97 17.01 -13.90
CA PRO A 329 7.76 16.28 -15.15
C PRO A 329 6.91 15.03 -14.92
N GLN A 330 6.46 14.42 -16.03
CA GLN A 330 6.06 13.02 -15.99
C GLN A 330 7.32 12.15 -16.07
N ALA A 331 7.68 11.50 -14.98
CA ALA A 331 8.80 10.54 -14.93
C ALA A 331 8.40 9.21 -15.57
N THR A 332 9.37 8.51 -16.18
CA THR A 332 9.19 7.16 -16.69
C THR A 332 9.74 6.10 -15.73
N ALA A 333 9.39 4.83 -15.97
CA ALA A 333 10.17 3.73 -15.42
C ALA A 333 11.61 3.79 -15.95
N THR A 334 12.54 3.25 -15.16
CA THR A 334 13.96 3.15 -15.52
C THR A 334 14.16 2.39 -16.83
N GLY A 335 14.99 2.90 -17.73
CA GLY A 335 15.30 2.30 -19.02
C GLY A 335 14.19 2.39 -20.08
N ALA A 336 13.08 3.09 -19.81
CA ALA A 336 11.98 3.20 -20.77
C ALA A 336 12.39 3.96 -22.04
N THR A 337 11.90 3.50 -23.20
CA THR A 337 12.11 4.16 -24.51
C THR A 337 10.83 4.76 -25.10
N SER A 338 9.72 4.68 -24.36
CA SER A 338 8.45 5.31 -24.70
C SER A 338 7.59 5.52 -23.45
N THR A 339 6.62 6.43 -23.56
CA THR A 339 5.58 6.61 -22.54
C THR A 339 4.30 7.16 -23.15
N VAL A 340 3.19 6.97 -22.44
CA VAL A 340 1.89 7.56 -22.79
C VAL A 340 1.62 8.76 -21.91
N VAL A 341 1.45 9.91 -22.55
CA VAL A 341 0.95 11.15 -21.94
C VAL A 341 -0.58 11.12 -22.00
N ARG A 342 -1.23 11.42 -20.87
CA ARG A 342 -2.70 11.37 -20.72
C ARG A 342 -3.23 12.71 -20.20
N GLY A 343 -4.54 12.89 -20.28
CA GLY A 343 -5.22 14.08 -19.75
C GLY A 343 -4.99 15.33 -20.61
N LEU A 344 -4.70 15.12 -21.90
CA LEU A 344 -4.58 16.19 -22.88
C LEU A 344 -5.97 16.66 -23.34
N ARG A 345 -6.04 17.88 -23.85
CA ARG A 345 -7.26 18.43 -24.45
C ARG A 345 -7.39 17.93 -25.88
N ALA A 346 -8.62 17.68 -26.31
CA ALA A 346 -8.93 17.36 -27.70
C ALA A 346 -8.56 18.48 -28.68
N GLY A 347 -8.23 18.11 -29.91
CA GLY A 347 -7.95 19.01 -31.03
C GLY A 347 -6.79 19.98 -30.78
N SER A 348 -5.95 19.69 -29.79
CA SER A 348 -4.96 20.63 -29.26
C SER A 348 -3.55 20.20 -29.64
N THR A 349 -2.77 21.15 -30.15
CA THR A 349 -1.37 20.91 -30.48
C THR A 349 -0.50 21.01 -29.23
N TYR A 350 0.29 19.96 -29.00
CA TYR A 350 1.27 19.86 -27.94
C TYR A 350 2.69 19.76 -28.48
N PHE A 351 3.61 20.27 -27.68
CA PHE A 351 5.04 20.28 -27.93
C PHE A 351 5.74 19.58 -26.77
N ILE A 352 6.46 18.51 -27.06
CA ILE A 352 6.98 17.59 -26.06
C ILE A 352 8.50 17.53 -26.14
N VAL A 353 9.14 17.68 -24.99
CA VAL A 353 10.58 17.49 -24.81
C VAL A 353 10.78 16.39 -23.78
N VAL A 354 11.75 15.52 -24.02
CA VAL A 354 12.17 14.48 -23.09
C VAL A 354 13.62 14.76 -22.70
N ARG A 355 13.95 14.60 -21.41
CA ARG A 355 15.31 14.68 -20.88
C ARG A 355 15.69 13.39 -20.18
N ALA A 356 16.94 12.99 -20.31
CA ALA A 356 17.51 11.83 -19.64
C ALA A 356 18.26 12.26 -18.37
N GLU A 357 18.16 11.44 -17.33
CA GLU A 357 18.85 11.59 -16.04
C GLU A 357 19.53 10.28 -15.69
N ASP A 358 20.80 10.36 -15.33
CA ASP A 358 21.62 9.20 -14.92
C ASP A 358 21.35 8.78 -13.46
N GLY A 359 22.03 7.73 -12.99
CA GLY A 359 21.90 7.24 -11.62
C GLY A 359 22.52 8.18 -10.57
N ALA A 360 23.37 9.13 -10.98
CA ALA A 360 23.96 10.15 -10.13
C ALA A 360 23.11 11.44 -10.07
N GLY A 361 21.98 11.49 -10.79
CA GLY A 361 21.08 12.64 -10.85
C GLY A 361 21.54 13.74 -11.80
N ASN A 362 22.54 13.51 -12.67
CA ASN A 362 22.89 14.47 -13.71
C ASN A 362 21.86 14.37 -14.83
N GLN A 363 21.15 15.47 -15.08
CA GLN A 363 20.18 15.56 -16.15
C GLN A 363 20.74 16.30 -17.36
N ASP A 364 20.43 15.80 -18.56
CA ASP A 364 20.78 16.50 -19.79
C ASP A 364 20.08 17.87 -19.91
N THR A 365 20.47 18.63 -20.94
CA THR A 365 19.84 19.92 -21.26
C THR A 365 19.05 19.87 -22.57
N ASN A 366 18.47 18.71 -22.90
CA ASN A 366 17.80 18.49 -24.17
C ASN A 366 16.62 19.47 -24.35
N THR A 367 16.49 19.96 -25.59
CA THR A 367 15.45 20.89 -26.07
C THR A 367 14.87 20.47 -27.42
N ALA A 368 15.20 19.26 -27.89
CA ALA A 368 14.62 18.68 -29.09
C ALA A 368 13.12 18.44 -28.86
N GLU A 369 12.33 19.15 -29.63
CA GLU A 369 10.89 19.23 -29.49
C GLU A 369 10.23 18.38 -30.57
N VAL A 370 9.35 17.46 -30.16
CA VAL A 370 8.40 16.81 -31.06
C VAL A 370 7.05 17.47 -30.92
N GLN A 371 6.34 17.59 -32.05
CA GLN A 371 5.01 18.17 -32.12
C GLN A 371 3.99 17.09 -32.40
N VAL A 372 2.84 17.18 -31.76
CA VAL A 372 1.68 16.32 -32.00
C VAL A 372 0.40 17.12 -31.79
N THR A 373 -0.65 16.80 -32.54
CA THR A 373 -1.99 17.33 -32.29
C THR A 373 -2.86 16.17 -31.88
N THR A 374 -3.51 16.27 -30.72
CA THR A 374 -4.52 15.29 -30.30
C THR A 374 -5.69 15.31 -31.27
N GLU A 375 -6.40 14.19 -31.35
CA GLU A 375 -7.61 14.12 -32.16
C GLU A 375 -8.72 14.97 -31.54
N ASP A 376 -9.71 15.36 -32.32
CA ASP A 376 -10.89 16.05 -31.80
C ASP A 376 -11.76 15.06 -31.00
N ASP A 377 -12.49 15.54 -29.99
CA ASP A 377 -13.52 14.75 -29.32
C ASP A 377 -14.64 14.51 -30.33
N ILE A 378 -15.17 13.29 -30.38
CA ILE A 378 -16.32 12.98 -31.23
C ILE A 378 -17.60 13.09 -30.39
N PHE A 379 -18.42 14.07 -30.70
CA PHE A 379 -19.68 14.34 -30.01
C PHE A 379 -20.85 13.76 -30.81
N PHE A 380 -21.70 12.96 -30.16
CA PHE A 380 -22.82 12.32 -30.87
C PHE A 380 -23.74 13.32 -31.59
N PRO A 381 -24.21 14.43 -30.97
CA PRO A 381 -25.13 15.36 -31.61
C PRO A 381 -24.49 16.17 -32.75
N GLN A 382 -23.17 16.35 -32.75
CA GLN A 382 -22.44 17.18 -33.72
C GLN A 382 -21.88 16.34 -34.88
N ASP A 383 -21.33 15.18 -34.59
CA ASP A 383 -20.51 14.42 -35.55
C ASP A 383 -21.21 13.16 -36.06
N ILE A 384 -22.06 12.54 -35.24
CA ILE A 384 -22.71 11.25 -35.55
C ILE A 384 -24.16 11.46 -36.00
N GLU A 385 -24.96 12.17 -35.20
CA GLU A 385 -26.39 12.36 -35.42
C GLU A 385 -26.70 13.05 -36.76
N PRO A 386 -25.99 14.11 -37.19
CA PRO A 386 -26.28 14.75 -38.48
C PRO A 386 -26.08 13.80 -39.67
N VAL A 387 -25.10 12.89 -39.58
CA VAL A 387 -24.85 11.87 -40.61
C VAL A 387 -26.01 10.87 -40.65
N LEU A 388 -26.46 10.39 -39.48
CA LEU A 388 -27.60 9.49 -39.37
C LEU A 388 -28.89 10.12 -39.90
N VAL A 389 -29.17 11.35 -39.50
CA VAL A 389 -30.37 12.08 -39.95
C VAL A 389 -30.34 12.28 -41.46
N ALA A 390 -29.24 12.80 -42.01
CA ALA A 390 -29.15 13.13 -43.43
C ALA A 390 -29.27 11.89 -44.34
N ASN A 391 -28.67 10.76 -43.93
CA ASN A 391 -28.51 9.61 -44.81
C ASN A 391 -29.53 8.49 -44.54
N CYS A 392 -30.05 8.36 -43.32
CA CYS A 392 -30.90 7.23 -42.94
C CYS A 392 -32.39 7.58 -42.79
N THR A 393 -32.75 8.88 -42.70
CA THR A 393 -34.15 9.31 -42.51
C THR A 393 -34.83 9.79 -43.80
N SER A 394 -34.07 10.11 -44.84
CA SER A 394 -34.52 10.85 -46.05
C SER A 394 -35.57 10.14 -46.91
N SER A 395 -35.79 8.84 -46.73
CA SER A 395 -36.82 8.05 -47.43
C SER A 395 -37.90 7.46 -46.50
N ASN A 396 -38.06 8.01 -45.30
CA ASN A 396 -38.94 7.51 -44.23
C ASN A 396 -38.62 6.07 -43.81
N CYS A 397 -37.36 5.63 -43.94
CA CYS A 397 -36.94 4.29 -43.52
C CYS A 397 -36.71 4.21 -42.01
N HIS A 398 -36.12 5.24 -41.42
CA HIS A 398 -35.81 5.33 -39.98
C HIS A 398 -36.28 6.66 -39.38
N ASP A 399 -37.42 7.18 -39.84
CA ASP A 399 -38.03 8.40 -39.31
C ASP A 399 -39.05 8.12 -38.19
N ASN A 400 -39.68 9.17 -37.64
CA ASN A 400 -40.70 9.03 -36.60
C ASN A 400 -42.09 8.62 -37.12
N ALA A 401 -42.33 8.68 -38.44
CA ALA A 401 -43.64 8.42 -39.03
C ALA A 401 -43.86 6.91 -39.29
N ALA A 402 -42.80 6.19 -39.65
CA ALA A 402 -42.81 4.74 -39.83
C ALA A 402 -41.41 4.12 -39.64
N PRO A 403 -40.84 4.12 -38.42
CA PRO A 403 -39.50 3.59 -38.19
C PRO A 403 -39.46 2.10 -38.50
N ARG A 404 -38.66 1.69 -39.50
CA ARG A 404 -38.43 0.28 -39.77
C ARG A 404 -37.77 -0.36 -38.56
N GLU A 405 -38.27 -1.54 -38.18
CA GLU A 405 -37.78 -2.30 -37.02
C GLU A 405 -37.81 -1.50 -35.70
N GLY A 406 -38.69 -0.50 -35.60
CA GLY A 406 -38.80 0.37 -34.43
C GLY A 406 -37.58 1.26 -34.19
N LEU A 407 -36.68 1.41 -35.16
CA LEU A 407 -35.48 2.24 -35.07
C LEU A 407 -35.74 3.64 -35.64
N SER A 408 -35.83 4.64 -34.76
CA SER A 408 -35.85 6.06 -35.16
C SER A 408 -34.45 6.67 -35.04
N LEU A 409 -33.97 7.24 -36.14
CA LEU A 409 -32.67 7.92 -36.23
C LEU A 409 -32.85 9.44 -36.42
N THR A 410 -34.02 9.99 -36.05
CA THR A 410 -34.24 11.43 -36.06
C THR A 410 -33.47 12.10 -34.93
N ALA A 411 -33.17 13.40 -35.11
CA ALA A 411 -32.52 14.21 -34.08
C ALA A 411 -33.18 14.09 -32.70
N GLY A 412 -32.38 13.85 -31.67
CA GLY A 412 -32.79 13.65 -30.27
C GLY A 412 -33.33 12.26 -29.94
N ASN A 413 -33.54 11.36 -30.91
CA ASN A 413 -33.97 9.98 -30.67
C ASN A 413 -32.88 8.95 -30.99
N ALA A 414 -31.91 9.31 -31.84
CA ALA A 414 -30.97 8.36 -32.42
C ALA A 414 -30.08 7.67 -31.37
N TYR A 415 -29.58 8.42 -30.37
CA TYR A 415 -28.67 7.90 -29.35
C TYR A 415 -29.28 6.72 -28.57
N GLY A 416 -30.41 6.96 -27.89
CA GLY A 416 -31.11 5.92 -27.10
C GLY A 416 -31.68 4.77 -27.93
N ASN A 417 -31.74 4.91 -29.26
CA ASN A 417 -32.15 3.87 -30.19
C ASN A 417 -30.97 3.00 -30.68
N LEU A 418 -29.73 3.47 -30.50
CA LEU A 418 -28.51 2.81 -30.97
C LEU A 418 -27.68 2.23 -29.82
N VAL A 419 -27.37 3.05 -28.82
CA VAL A 419 -26.38 2.70 -27.79
C VAL A 419 -26.98 1.75 -26.77
N ASN A 420 -26.29 0.64 -26.50
CA ASN A 420 -26.75 -0.45 -25.64
C ASN A 420 -28.12 -1.04 -26.04
N GLN A 421 -28.48 -0.96 -27.32
CA GLN A 421 -29.74 -1.49 -27.84
C GLN A 421 -29.51 -2.78 -28.63
N PRO A 422 -30.33 -3.83 -28.44
CA PRO A 422 -30.14 -5.08 -29.15
C PRO A 422 -30.32 -4.93 -30.67
N ALA A 423 -29.43 -5.54 -31.44
CA ALA A 423 -29.56 -5.65 -32.89
C ALA A 423 -30.59 -6.74 -33.24
N ALA A 424 -31.89 -6.39 -33.23
CA ALA A 424 -33.00 -7.33 -33.48
C ALA A 424 -32.92 -8.14 -34.81
N GLN A 425 -32.07 -7.71 -35.76
CA GLN A 425 -31.83 -8.41 -37.02
C GLN A 425 -30.78 -9.53 -36.90
N CYS A 426 -30.04 -9.60 -35.80
CA CYS A 426 -29.05 -10.62 -35.49
C CYS A 426 -29.58 -11.53 -34.37
N ASP A 427 -29.49 -12.84 -34.58
CA ASP A 427 -29.93 -13.85 -33.61
C ASP A 427 -28.79 -14.24 -32.63
N ASP A 428 -27.71 -13.46 -32.57
CA ASP A 428 -26.49 -13.71 -31.77
C ASP A 428 -26.31 -12.76 -30.58
N GLY A 429 -27.27 -11.87 -30.34
CA GLY A 429 -27.32 -11.02 -29.16
C GLY A 429 -26.42 -9.78 -29.18
N ARG A 430 -25.74 -9.47 -30.30
CA ARG A 430 -24.94 -8.24 -30.40
C ARG A 430 -25.79 -6.98 -30.33
N GLU A 431 -25.16 -5.87 -29.99
CA GLU A 431 -25.81 -4.57 -29.89
C GLU A 431 -25.70 -3.76 -31.19
N ARG A 432 -26.60 -2.78 -31.35
CA ARG A 432 -26.57 -1.82 -32.45
C ARG A 432 -25.32 -0.96 -32.39
N VAL A 433 -25.02 -0.45 -31.19
CA VAL A 433 -23.74 0.12 -30.78
C VAL A 433 -23.40 -0.50 -29.43
N ASP A 434 -22.25 -1.15 -29.38
CA ASP A 434 -21.61 -1.76 -28.20
C ASP A 434 -20.46 -0.82 -27.77
N PRO A 435 -20.66 0.00 -26.71
CA PRO A 435 -19.65 0.95 -26.24
C PRO A 435 -18.30 0.30 -25.96
N GLY A 436 -17.24 0.80 -26.61
CA GLY A 436 -15.88 0.29 -26.52
C GLY A 436 -15.55 -0.82 -27.53
N ASP A 437 -16.53 -1.34 -28.28
CA ASP A 437 -16.33 -2.40 -29.27
C ASP A 437 -16.96 -2.07 -30.63
N ALA A 438 -16.23 -1.28 -31.42
CA ALA A 438 -16.61 -0.96 -32.80
C ALA A 438 -16.66 -2.20 -33.71
N THR A 439 -15.89 -3.24 -33.40
CA THR A 439 -15.83 -4.45 -34.23
C THR A 439 -17.08 -5.30 -34.08
N ASN A 440 -17.68 -5.36 -32.88
CA ASN A 440 -18.93 -6.08 -32.64
C ASN A 440 -20.19 -5.22 -32.79
N SER A 441 -20.05 -3.89 -32.84
CA SER A 441 -21.15 -2.97 -33.07
C SER A 441 -21.83 -3.14 -34.44
N TYR A 442 -23.11 -3.49 -34.42
CA TYR A 442 -23.86 -3.80 -35.64
C TYR A 442 -24.02 -2.62 -36.60
N ILE A 443 -23.97 -1.38 -36.12
CA ILE A 443 -23.98 -0.20 -36.98
C ILE A 443 -22.78 -0.20 -37.95
N ILE A 444 -21.58 -0.58 -37.50
CA ILE A 444 -20.38 -0.66 -38.34
C ILE A 444 -20.54 -1.74 -39.39
N HIS A 445 -21.11 -2.90 -39.04
CA HIS A 445 -21.45 -3.97 -39.98
C HIS A 445 -22.37 -3.50 -41.10
N LYS A 446 -23.40 -2.71 -40.75
CA LYS A 446 -24.32 -2.12 -41.72
C LYS A 446 -23.64 -1.09 -42.62
N LEU A 447 -22.79 -0.22 -42.07
CA LEU A 447 -22.10 0.82 -42.82
C LEU A 447 -21.00 0.27 -43.75
N ARG A 448 -20.27 -0.77 -43.31
CA ARG A 448 -19.20 -1.43 -44.10
C ARG A 448 -19.72 -2.54 -45.02
N ASN A 449 -21.01 -2.88 -44.96
CA ASN A 449 -21.63 -4.02 -45.65
C ASN A 449 -20.93 -5.37 -45.36
N GLN A 450 -20.57 -5.59 -44.10
CA GLN A 450 -19.89 -6.80 -43.65
C GLN A 450 -20.66 -7.40 -42.49
N ASN A 451 -20.92 -8.71 -42.52
CA ASN A 451 -21.59 -9.41 -41.41
C ASN A 451 -22.98 -8.82 -41.04
N THR A 452 -23.78 -8.41 -42.02
CA THR A 452 -25.03 -7.66 -41.81
C THR A 452 -26.20 -8.46 -41.25
N CYS A 453 -26.02 -9.72 -40.82
CA CYS A 453 -27.07 -10.65 -40.40
C CYS A 453 -28.23 -10.73 -41.42
N LYS A 454 -29.31 -9.97 -41.21
CA LYS A 454 -30.45 -9.83 -42.13
C LYS A 454 -30.41 -8.45 -42.79
N GLY A 455 -30.71 -8.37 -44.09
CA GLY A 455 -30.69 -7.11 -44.87
C GLY A 455 -29.30 -6.73 -45.40
N GLY A 456 -29.25 -5.67 -46.21
CA GLY A 456 -28.02 -5.18 -46.85
C GLY A 456 -27.35 -4.02 -46.13
N ALA A 457 -26.38 -3.41 -46.81
CA ALA A 457 -25.69 -2.19 -46.41
C ALA A 457 -26.65 -1.02 -46.14
N MET A 458 -26.24 -0.12 -45.26
CA MET A 458 -26.87 1.17 -45.05
C MET A 458 -25.88 2.29 -45.38
N PRO A 459 -26.31 3.40 -46.01
CA PRO A 459 -27.70 3.77 -46.32
C PRO A 459 -28.33 2.98 -47.49
N ALA A 460 -29.55 2.46 -47.30
CA ALA A 460 -30.21 1.64 -48.32
C ALA A 460 -30.63 2.46 -49.55
N GLY A 461 -30.19 2.05 -50.75
CA GLY A 461 -30.59 2.67 -52.02
C GLY A 461 -29.88 3.99 -52.35
N GLY A 462 -28.95 4.43 -51.50
CA GLY A 462 -28.02 5.53 -51.75
C GLY A 462 -26.58 5.05 -51.96
N PRO A 463 -25.62 5.97 -52.18
CA PRO A 463 -24.20 5.62 -52.11
C PRO A 463 -23.79 5.24 -50.68
N ASP A 464 -22.76 4.40 -50.57
CA ASP A 464 -22.12 4.09 -49.28
C ASP A 464 -21.54 5.37 -48.65
N LEU A 465 -21.48 5.42 -47.32
CA LEU A 465 -20.80 6.53 -46.64
C LEU A 465 -19.29 6.49 -46.94
N PRO A 466 -18.63 7.65 -47.05
CA PRO A 466 -17.17 7.71 -47.16
C PRO A 466 -16.48 6.97 -46.02
N ASP A 467 -15.37 6.29 -46.29
CA ASP A 467 -14.64 5.50 -45.28
C ASP A 467 -14.20 6.34 -44.08
N GLU A 468 -13.87 7.62 -44.30
CA GLU A 468 -13.51 8.59 -43.27
C GLU A 468 -14.67 8.88 -42.30
N VAL A 469 -15.91 8.93 -42.80
CA VAL A 469 -17.10 9.11 -41.97
C VAL A 469 -17.35 7.87 -41.14
N ILE A 470 -17.19 6.68 -41.71
CA ILE A 470 -17.36 5.42 -40.96
C ILE A 470 -16.26 5.28 -39.88
N ALA A 471 -15.04 5.75 -40.15
CA ALA A 471 -13.98 5.79 -39.15
C ALA A 471 -14.35 6.67 -37.93
N THR A 472 -15.04 7.80 -38.14
CA THR A 472 -15.60 8.62 -37.04
C THR A 472 -16.58 7.83 -36.17
N PHE A 473 -17.42 6.97 -36.77
CA PHE A 473 -18.31 6.09 -35.99
C PHE A 473 -17.49 5.04 -35.21
N GLU A 474 -16.50 4.42 -35.84
CA GLU A 474 -15.65 3.41 -35.21
C GLU A 474 -14.90 4.00 -34.00
N GLN A 475 -14.36 5.21 -34.14
CA GLN A 475 -13.68 5.93 -33.08
C GLN A 475 -14.62 6.33 -31.95
N TRP A 476 -15.77 6.96 -32.26
CA TRP A 476 -16.78 7.32 -31.26
C TRP A 476 -17.21 6.11 -30.42
N ILE A 477 -17.38 4.96 -31.05
CA ILE A 477 -17.71 3.71 -30.34
C ILE A 477 -16.54 3.26 -29.48
N ALA A 478 -15.31 3.26 -29.99
CA ALA A 478 -14.11 2.88 -29.23
C ALA A 478 -13.89 3.77 -27.99
N GLU A 479 -14.29 5.04 -28.05
CA GLU A 479 -14.28 6.00 -26.95
C GLU A 479 -15.44 5.79 -25.93
N GLY A 480 -16.24 4.75 -26.10
CA GLY A 480 -17.35 4.41 -25.22
C GLY A 480 -18.71 4.99 -25.64
N ALA A 481 -18.83 5.40 -26.91
CA ALA A 481 -20.05 5.95 -27.50
C ALA A 481 -20.72 7.05 -26.65
N PRO A 482 -20.00 8.10 -26.25
CA PRO A 482 -20.53 9.06 -25.30
C PRO A 482 -21.54 10.03 -25.99
N GLU A 483 -22.58 10.48 -25.26
CA GLU A 483 -23.72 11.24 -25.83
C GLU A 483 -23.47 12.75 -26.01
N ASN A 484 -22.38 13.27 -25.43
CA ASN A 484 -22.14 14.66 -25.05
C ASN A 484 -22.54 15.75 -26.05
#